data_AF-Q4V5C1-F1
#
_entry.id   AF-Q4V5C1-F1
#
_cell.length_a   1.000
_cell.length_b   1.000
_cell.length_c   1.000
_cell.angle_alpha   90.00
_cell.angle_beta   90.00
_cell.angle_gamma   90.00
#
_symmetry.space_group_name_H-M   'P 1'
#
loop_
_entity.id
_entity.type
_entity.pdbx_description
1 polymer ?
#
loop_
_entity_poly.entity_id
_entity_poly.type
_entity_poly.pdbx_seq_one_letter_code
_entity_poly.pdbx_strand_id
1 'polypeptide(L)'
;DLRRFFFFLRCVQTDRQYEGRLRLLKKIHSCFHPRCNKVRKCKTVRKYTVEANVSALTLVVLKKNPSPCRLGPVRSSNISKIYYLCEEDDEVIPVKLQRRHQKKRQNATKEAIAEYVKLLVKRKKESKANRGRYVTIRKPKSSVFSGKK
;
A
#
# COMPACT_ATOMS: atom_id res chain seq x y z
N ASP A 1 -2.14 10.76 -22.62
CA ASP A 1 -1.58 12.10 -22.31
C ASP A 1 -2.51 13.12 -21.68
N LEU A 2 -3.84 13.00 -21.77
CA LEU A 2 -4.79 13.97 -21.19
C LEU A 2 -4.69 14.14 -19.66
N ARG A 3 -4.32 13.10 -18.91
CA ARG A 3 -4.15 13.19 -17.44
C ARG A 3 -2.98 14.10 -17.03
N ARG A 4 -1.93 14.16 -17.84
CA ARG A 4 -0.76 15.04 -17.62
C ARG A 4 -1.10 16.49 -17.99
N PHE A 5 -1.93 16.68 -19.02
CA PHE A 5 -2.49 17.96 -19.43
C PHE A 5 -3.45 18.53 -18.37
N PHE A 6 -4.35 17.71 -17.83
CA PHE A 6 -5.27 18.10 -16.75
C PHE A 6 -4.54 18.53 -15.47
N PHE A 7 -3.45 17.86 -15.11
CA PHE A 7 -2.63 18.26 -13.96
C PHE A 7 -1.89 19.59 -14.19
N PHE A 8 -1.63 19.95 -15.45
CA PHE A 8 -0.97 21.19 -15.82
C PHE A 8 -1.91 22.40 -15.71
N LEU A 9 -3.17 22.26 -16.15
CA LEU A 9 -4.16 23.34 -16.05
C LEU A 9 -4.54 23.65 -14.60
N ARG A 10 -4.67 22.63 -13.74
CA ARG A 10 -5.22 22.82 -12.39
C ARG A 10 -4.32 23.59 -11.43
N CYS A 11 -3.03 23.76 -11.76
CA CYS A 11 -2.04 24.27 -10.81
C CYS A 11 -1.74 25.78 -10.96
N VAL A 12 -2.25 26.44 -12.00
CA VAL A 12 -2.10 27.91 -12.21
C VAL A 12 -3.44 28.58 -12.55
N GLN A 13 -4.57 27.91 -12.31
CA GLN A 13 -5.88 28.57 -12.21
C GLN A 13 -5.98 29.19 -10.81
N THR A 14 -5.31 30.32 -10.62
CA THR A 14 -5.74 31.25 -9.58
C THR A 14 -6.82 32.10 -10.23
N ASP A 15 -8.05 32.04 -9.74
CA ASP A 15 -9.21 32.76 -10.31
C ASP A 15 -9.04 34.29 -10.33
N ARG A 16 -7.98 34.82 -9.69
CA ARG A 16 -7.61 36.23 -9.78
C ARG A 16 -6.75 36.51 -11.02
N GLN A 17 -7.33 37.30 -11.91
CA GLN A 17 -6.61 37.96 -13.00
C GLN A 17 -5.59 38.93 -12.39
N TYR A 18 -4.32 38.60 -12.55
CA TYR A 18 -3.23 39.56 -12.38
C TYR A 18 -2.37 39.39 -13.62
N GLU A 19 -1.93 40.48 -14.22
CA GLU A 19 -1.09 40.48 -15.42
C GLU A 19 0.36 40.11 -15.04
N GLY A 20 1.08 39.41 -15.92
CA GLY A 20 2.51 39.12 -15.75
C GLY A 20 2.90 37.82 -14.99
N ARG A 21 3.95 37.89 -14.16
CA ARG A 21 4.64 36.73 -13.54
C ARG A 21 4.37 36.64 -12.03
N LEU A 22 4.17 35.43 -11.51
CA LEU A 22 3.99 35.18 -10.07
C LEU A 22 5.17 34.41 -9.47
N ARG A 23 5.54 34.74 -8.22
CA ARG A 23 6.44 33.92 -7.39
C ARG A 23 5.63 32.92 -6.60
N LEU A 24 5.85 31.63 -6.84
CA LEU A 24 5.14 30.53 -6.17
C LEU A 24 6.12 29.56 -5.51
N LEU A 25 5.80 29.09 -4.31
CA LEU A 25 6.55 28.06 -3.60
C LEU A 25 6.13 26.66 -4.05
N LYS A 26 6.99 25.98 -4.82
CA LYS A 26 6.66 24.71 -5.50
C LYS A 26 7.38 23.51 -4.87
N LYS A 27 6.70 22.35 -4.79
CA LYS A 27 7.26 21.05 -4.35
C LYS A 27 7.47 20.11 -5.54
N ILE A 28 6.39 19.56 -6.09
CA ILE A 28 6.35 18.84 -7.37
C ILE A 28 5.24 19.50 -8.18
N HIS A 29 5.61 20.14 -9.29
CA HIS A 29 4.69 20.91 -10.12
C HIS A 29 5.17 20.86 -11.57
N SER A 30 4.29 21.09 -12.54
CA SER A 30 4.66 21.21 -13.94
C SER A 30 5.92 22.05 -14.25
N CYS A 31 6.10 23.22 -13.62
CA CYS A 31 7.27 24.09 -13.86
C CYS A 31 8.47 23.81 -12.92
N PHE A 32 8.40 22.78 -12.07
CA PHE A 32 9.46 22.45 -11.12
C PHE A 32 9.59 20.95 -10.88
N HIS A 33 10.72 20.40 -11.33
CA HIS A 33 11.14 19.04 -11.02
C HIS A 33 12.24 19.09 -9.93
N PRO A 34 11.95 18.65 -8.69
CA PRO A 34 12.94 18.66 -7.61
C PRO A 34 13.99 17.55 -7.81
N ARG A 35 15.25 17.83 -7.49
CA ARG A 35 16.34 16.84 -7.51
C ARG A 35 16.30 15.87 -6.32
N CYS A 36 15.83 16.35 -5.17
CA CYS A 36 15.72 15.58 -3.95
C CYS A 36 14.28 15.60 -3.43
N ASN A 37 13.91 14.55 -2.70
CA ASN A 37 12.61 14.47 -2.06
C ASN A 37 12.45 15.59 -1.01
N LYS A 38 11.20 16.05 -0.82
CA LYS A 38 10.80 17.06 0.18
C LYS A 38 11.39 18.48 0.00
N VAL A 39 12.03 18.78 -1.13
CA VAL A 39 12.48 20.14 -1.43
C VAL A 39 11.31 21.01 -1.88
N ARG A 40 11.23 22.25 -1.36
CA ARG A 40 10.37 23.31 -1.89
C ARG A 40 11.23 24.48 -2.36
N LYS A 41 10.91 25.06 -3.51
CA LYS A 41 11.61 26.25 -4.03
C LYS A 41 10.63 27.29 -4.52
N CYS A 42 10.89 28.55 -4.19
CA CYS A 42 10.20 29.69 -4.78
C CYS A 42 10.68 29.87 -6.22
N LYS A 43 9.74 29.85 -7.18
CA LYS A 43 10.03 30.10 -8.59
C LYS A 43 9.08 31.15 -9.16
N THR A 44 9.61 32.02 -10.01
CA THR A 44 8.82 32.90 -10.87
C THR A 44 8.23 32.09 -12.03
N VAL A 45 6.93 32.20 -12.24
CA VAL A 45 6.18 31.41 -13.21
C VAL A 45 5.21 32.34 -13.94
N ARG A 46 5.08 32.15 -15.25
CA ARG A 46 4.11 32.88 -16.05
C ARG A 46 2.71 32.29 -15.86
N LYS A 47 1.69 33.14 -15.89
CA LYS A 47 0.29 32.74 -15.74
C LYS A 47 -0.29 32.11 -17.00
N TYR A 48 -1.52 31.64 -16.90
CA TYR A 48 -2.24 31.03 -18.01
C TYR A 48 -2.73 32.05 -19.06
N THR A 49 -2.88 33.33 -18.68
CA THR A 49 -3.33 34.39 -19.60
C THR A 49 -2.35 34.57 -20.75
N VAL A 50 -2.85 34.54 -21.98
CA VAL A 50 -2.07 34.80 -23.18
C VAL A 50 -1.98 36.31 -23.38
N GLU A 51 -0.75 36.83 -23.43
CA GLU A 51 -0.44 38.26 -23.62
C GLU A 51 0.46 38.42 -24.85
N ALA A 52 0.54 39.63 -25.42
CA ALA A 52 1.47 39.94 -26.52
C ALA A 52 2.96 39.72 -26.12
N ASN A 53 3.26 39.78 -24.82
CA ASN A 53 4.60 39.60 -24.28
C ASN A 53 5.04 38.12 -24.15
N VAL A 54 4.33 37.17 -24.79
CA VAL A 54 4.66 35.73 -24.80
C VAL A 54 5.47 35.40 -26.05
N SER A 55 6.63 34.77 -25.88
CA SER A 55 7.52 34.43 -27.00
C SER A 55 7.08 33.21 -27.80
N ALA A 56 6.43 32.23 -27.17
CA ALA A 56 5.99 31.00 -27.82
C ALA A 56 4.73 30.44 -27.15
N LEU A 57 3.78 29.98 -27.97
CA LEU A 57 2.56 29.30 -27.54
C LEU A 57 2.59 27.85 -28.02
N THR A 58 2.22 26.93 -27.12
CA THR A 58 2.05 25.51 -27.47
C THR A 58 0.58 25.25 -27.77
N LEU A 59 0.27 25.03 -29.04
CA LEU A 59 -1.09 24.70 -29.50
C LEU A 59 -1.21 23.18 -29.70
N VAL A 60 -2.34 22.61 -29.30
CA VAL A 60 -2.66 21.19 -29.52
C VAL A 60 -3.89 21.12 -30.43
N VAL A 61 -3.72 20.50 -31.61
CA VAL A 61 -4.81 20.29 -32.57
C VAL A 61 -5.71 19.17 -32.03
N LEU A 62 -6.96 19.48 -31.72
CA LEU A 62 -7.91 18.53 -31.10
C LEU A 62 -8.50 17.54 -32.10
N LYS A 63 -8.66 17.94 -33.36
CA LYS A 63 -9.19 17.10 -34.44
C LYS A 63 -8.12 16.89 -35.49
N LYS A 64 -7.53 15.70 -35.53
CA LYS A 64 -6.54 15.28 -36.51
C LYS A 64 -6.83 13.83 -36.92
N ASN A 65 -6.51 13.47 -38.17
CA ASN A 65 -6.54 12.08 -38.62
C ASN A 65 -5.61 11.22 -37.73
N PRO A 66 -6.06 10.05 -37.26
CA PRO A 66 -5.30 9.23 -36.33
C PRO A 66 -4.03 8.71 -37.01
N SER A 67 -2.87 9.03 -36.41
CA SER A 67 -1.60 8.38 -36.74
C SER A 67 -1.44 7.12 -35.88
N PRO A 68 -0.90 6.01 -36.40
CA PRO A 68 -0.69 4.80 -35.62
C PRO A 68 0.22 5.06 -34.41
N CYS A 69 -0.10 4.44 -33.27
CA CYS A 69 0.71 4.54 -32.06
C CYS A 69 2.04 3.79 -32.23
N ARG A 70 3.14 4.37 -31.76
CA ARG A 70 4.49 3.75 -31.88
C ARG A 70 4.67 2.52 -30.99
N LEU A 71 3.99 2.48 -29.84
CA LEU A 71 4.09 1.37 -28.87
C LEU A 71 2.70 0.80 -28.63
N GLY A 72 2.63 -0.53 -28.60
CA GLY A 72 1.42 -1.26 -28.25
C GLY A 72 1.17 -1.34 -26.73
N PRO A 73 -0.01 -1.83 -26.32
CA PRO A 73 -0.33 -2.08 -24.92
C PRO A 73 0.58 -3.16 -24.31
N VAL A 74 1.19 -2.85 -23.16
CA VAL A 74 2.11 -3.78 -22.46
C VAL A 74 1.42 -4.64 -21.40
N ARG A 75 0.38 -4.11 -20.76
CA ARG A 75 -0.34 -4.82 -19.68
C ARG A 75 -1.42 -5.70 -20.29
N SER A 76 -1.50 -6.95 -19.85
CA SER A 76 -2.53 -7.91 -20.27
C SER A 76 -3.96 -7.34 -20.19
N SER A 77 -4.31 -6.71 -19.06
CA SER A 77 -5.63 -6.09 -18.88
C SER A 77 -5.93 -4.92 -19.83
N ASN A 78 -4.92 -4.29 -20.42
CA ASN A 78 -5.11 -3.28 -21.45
C ASN A 78 -5.22 -3.91 -22.84
N ILE A 79 -4.55 -5.04 -23.09
CA ILE A 79 -4.63 -5.81 -24.33
C ILE A 79 -6.05 -6.36 -24.48
N SER A 80 -6.58 -7.06 -23.47
CA SER A 80 -7.92 -7.65 -23.51
C SER A 80 -9.02 -6.62 -23.77
N LYS A 81 -8.86 -5.37 -23.28
CA LYS A 81 -9.82 -4.28 -23.52
C LYS A 81 -9.80 -3.73 -24.94
N ILE A 82 -8.63 -3.70 -25.59
CA ILE A 82 -8.49 -3.14 -26.94
C ILE A 82 -8.95 -4.16 -27.98
N TYR A 83 -8.65 -5.44 -27.74
CA TYR A 83 -8.96 -6.53 -28.67
C TYR A 83 -10.23 -7.30 -28.32
N TYR A 84 -10.95 -6.88 -27.26
CA TYR A 84 -12.18 -7.53 -26.79
C TYR A 84 -12.01 -9.05 -26.53
N LEU A 85 -10.88 -9.45 -25.93
CA LEU A 85 -10.59 -10.85 -25.60
C LEU A 85 -11.37 -11.29 -24.34
N CYS A 86 -11.87 -12.52 -24.33
CA CYS A 86 -12.52 -13.15 -23.19
C CYS A 86 -11.49 -13.88 -22.29
N GLU A 87 -11.86 -14.17 -21.02
CA GLU A 87 -10.97 -14.83 -20.04
C GLU A 87 -10.51 -16.24 -20.47
N GLU A 88 -11.20 -16.84 -21.44
CA GLU A 88 -10.91 -18.19 -21.96
C GLU A 88 -9.86 -18.18 -23.08
N ASP A 89 -9.68 -17.05 -23.77
CA ASP A 89 -8.72 -16.87 -24.88
C ASP A 89 -7.30 -16.54 -24.38
N ASP A 90 -7.08 -16.62 -23.07
CA ASP A 90 -5.96 -16.05 -22.33
C ASP A 90 -4.67 -16.91 -22.40
N GLU A 91 -4.25 -17.36 -23.59
CA GLU A 91 -2.92 -17.98 -23.76
C GLU A 91 -1.77 -16.97 -23.55
N VAL A 92 -2.05 -15.68 -23.70
CA VAL A 92 -1.07 -14.59 -23.62
C VAL A 92 -0.88 -14.07 -22.18
N ILE A 93 -1.78 -14.40 -21.24
CA ILE A 93 -1.74 -13.88 -19.87
C ILE A 93 -1.17 -14.95 -18.93
N PRO A 94 0.01 -14.73 -18.30
CA PRO A 94 0.53 -15.69 -17.35
C PRO A 94 -0.44 -15.85 -16.17
N VAL A 95 -0.87 -17.09 -15.95
CA VAL A 95 -1.71 -17.53 -14.82
C VAL A 95 -1.22 -16.88 -13.52
N LYS A 96 -2.14 -16.31 -12.74
CA LYS A 96 -1.84 -15.64 -11.46
C LYS A 96 -1.02 -16.58 -10.56
N LEU A 97 0.29 -16.31 -10.44
CA LEU A 97 1.18 -17.02 -9.51
C LEU A 97 0.67 -16.83 -8.08
N GLN A 98 0.09 -17.89 -7.50
CA GLN A 98 -0.28 -17.88 -6.09
C GLN A 98 1.00 -17.73 -5.25
N ARG A 99 1.03 -16.74 -4.34
CA ARG A 99 2.17 -16.50 -3.45
C ARG A 99 2.33 -17.68 -2.47
N ARG A 100 3.06 -18.73 -2.88
CA ARG A 100 3.31 -19.98 -2.13
C ARG A 100 3.76 -19.77 -0.68
N HIS A 101 4.37 -18.64 -0.36
CA HIS A 101 4.97 -18.36 0.96
C HIS A 101 3.95 -17.94 2.04
N GLN A 102 2.75 -17.48 1.67
CA GLN A 102 1.75 -17.02 2.66
C GLN A 102 1.16 -18.20 3.44
N LYS A 103 0.91 -19.33 2.76
CA LYS A 103 0.39 -20.57 3.36
C LYS A 103 1.40 -21.18 4.36
N LYS A 104 2.70 -21.18 4.00
CA LYS A 104 3.78 -21.67 4.89
C LYS A 104 3.90 -20.83 6.18
N ARG A 105 3.83 -19.49 6.05
CA ARG A 105 3.87 -18.59 7.22
C ARG A 105 2.69 -18.81 8.17
N GLN A 106 1.48 -18.96 7.62
CA GLN A 106 0.28 -19.22 8.43
C GLN A 106 0.37 -20.54 9.18
N ASN A 107 0.92 -21.59 8.56
CA ASN A 107 1.10 -22.89 9.22
C ASN A 107 2.10 -22.81 10.37
N ALA A 108 3.26 -22.18 10.15
CA ALA A 108 4.27 -21.99 11.20
C ALA A 108 3.73 -21.20 12.41
N THR A 109 2.90 -20.16 12.17
CA THR A 109 2.26 -19.42 13.26
C THR A 109 1.23 -20.28 14.02
N LYS A 110 0.45 -21.10 13.32
CA LYS A 110 -0.51 -22.03 13.95
C LYS A 110 0.20 -23.09 14.80
N GLU A 111 1.30 -23.63 14.31
CA GLU A 111 2.13 -24.60 15.03
C GLU A 111 2.72 -24.00 16.31
N ALA A 112 3.30 -22.80 16.23
CA ALA A 112 3.84 -22.08 17.39
C ALA A 112 2.77 -21.76 18.46
N ILE A 113 1.57 -21.35 18.03
CA ILE A 113 0.44 -21.10 18.95
C ILE A 113 0.02 -22.41 19.65
N ALA A 114 -0.09 -23.52 18.90
CA ALA A 114 -0.47 -24.81 19.45
C ALA A 114 0.55 -25.32 20.48
N GLU A 115 1.84 -25.13 20.23
CA GLU A 115 2.91 -25.49 21.17
C GLU A 115 2.85 -24.66 22.45
N TYR A 116 2.65 -23.35 22.33
CA TYR A 116 2.52 -22.45 23.49
C TYR A 116 1.33 -22.80 24.37
N VAL A 117 0.18 -23.13 23.78
CA VAL A 117 -1.02 -23.57 24.53
C VAL A 117 -0.75 -24.85 25.31
N LYS A 118 -0.04 -25.83 24.72
CA LYS A 118 0.36 -27.07 25.42
C LYS A 118 1.26 -26.77 26.63
N LEU A 119 2.23 -25.86 26.48
CA LEU A 119 3.11 -25.44 27.58
C LEU A 119 2.33 -24.76 28.72
N LEU A 120 1.33 -23.92 28.40
CA LEU A 120 0.50 -23.28 29.41
C LEU A 120 -0.33 -24.28 30.22
N VAL A 121 -0.91 -25.29 29.56
CA VAL A 121 -1.67 -26.36 30.24
C VAL A 121 -0.76 -27.14 31.20
N LYS A 122 0.45 -27.49 30.76
CA LYS A 122 1.45 -28.19 31.58
C LYS A 122 1.83 -27.38 32.83
N ARG A 123 2.19 -26.10 32.68
CA ARG A 123 2.53 -25.20 33.80
C ARG A 123 1.37 -25.04 34.79
N LYS A 124 0.13 -24.91 34.29
CA LYS A 124 -1.07 -24.83 35.14
C LYS A 124 -1.29 -26.13 35.94
N LYS A 125 -1.07 -27.30 35.33
CA LYS A 125 -1.19 -28.61 36.00
C LYS A 125 -0.14 -28.77 37.09
N GLU A 126 1.12 -28.46 36.79
CA GLU A 126 2.24 -28.51 37.73
C GLU A 126 2.02 -27.56 38.93
N SER A 127 1.59 -26.31 38.66
CA SER A 127 1.27 -25.34 39.71
C SER A 127 0.14 -25.82 40.64
N LYS A 128 -0.94 -26.39 40.07
CA LYS A 128 -2.03 -26.99 40.86
C LYS A 128 -1.57 -28.19 41.69
N ALA A 129 -0.74 -29.06 41.12
CA ALA A 129 -0.18 -30.22 41.82
C ALA A 129 0.73 -29.80 42.99
N ASN A 130 1.60 -28.80 42.77
CA ASN A 130 2.46 -28.25 43.82
C ASN A 130 1.65 -27.57 44.93
N ARG A 131 0.59 -26.82 44.58
CA ARG A 131 -0.33 -26.25 45.58
C ARG A 131 -1.04 -27.35 46.38
N GLY A 132 -1.48 -28.43 45.72
CA GLY A 132 -2.05 -29.61 46.38
C GLY A 132 -1.07 -30.27 47.35
N ARG A 133 0.18 -30.48 46.93
CA ARG A 133 1.26 -31.03 47.78
C ARG A 133 1.52 -30.16 49.02
N TYR A 134 1.60 -28.84 48.83
CA TYR A 134 1.79 -27.92 49.95
C TYR A 134 0.64 -27.96 50.96
N VAL A 135 -0.60 -28.06 50.46
CA VAL A 135 -1.80 -28.22 51.30
C VAL A 135 -1.79 -29.55 52.05
N THR A 136 -1.38 -30.65 51.41
CA THR A 136 -1.26 -31.96 52.09
C THR A 136 -0.18 -31.98 53.16
N ILE A 137 0.92 -31.24 52.97
CA ILE A 137 2.00 -31.11 53.96
C ILE A 137 1.54 -30.26 55.16
N ARG A 138 0.72 -29.23 54.92
CA ARG A 138 0.17 -28.34 55.96
C ARG A 138 -1.06 -28.89 56.69
N LYS A 139 -1.75 -29.90 56.16
CA LYS A 139 -2.86 -30.55 56.89
C LYS A 139 -2.28 -31.36 58.06
N PRO A 140 -2.73 -31.13 59.32
CA PRO A 140 -2.26 -31.92 60.45
C PRO A 140 -2.66 -33.38 60.22
N LYS A 141 -1.74 -34.31 60.53
CA LYS A 141 -1.99 -35.76 60.47
C LYS A 141 -2.97 -36.16 61.58
N SER A 142 -4.27 -35.91 61.39
CA SER A 142 -5.31 -36.43 62.27
C SER A 142 -5.65 -37.86 61.88
N SER A 143 -4.87 -38.82 62.36
CA SER A 143 -5.29 -40.21 62.64
C SER A 143 -4.13 -41.03 63.20
N VAL A 144 -3.91 -40.91 64.52
CA VAL A 144 -3.48 -42.04 65.35
C VAL A 144 -4.44 -42.08 66.54
N PHE A 145 -5.66 -42.57 66.28
CA PHE A 145 -6.49 -43.18 67.31
C PHE A 145 -6.69 -44.62 66.88
N SER A 146 -5.85 -45.51 67.40
CA SER A 146 -6.12 -46.95 67.43
C SER A 146 -5.96 -47.37 68.87
N GLY A 147 -7.10 -47.52 69.56
CA GLY A 147 -7.16 -48.06 70.90
C GLY A 147 -6.55 -49.46 70.97
N LYS A 148 -5.84 -49.74 72.05
CA LYS A 148 -5.52 -51.08 72.52
C LYS A 148 -5.49 -51.09 74.05
N LYS A 149 -6.44 -51.87 74.59
CA LYS A 149 -6.60 -52.46 75.93
C LYS A 149 -6.57 -51.52 77.13
#